data_AF-A0A7Y2SSI0-F1
#
_entry.id   AF-A0A7Y2SSI0-F1
#
_cell.length_a   1.000
_cell.length_b   1.000
_cell.length_c   1.000
_cell.angle_alpha   90.00
_cell.angle_beta   90.00
_cell.angle_gamma   90.00
#
_symmetry.space_group_name_H-M   'P 1'
#
loop_
_entity.id
_entity.type
_entity.pdbx_description
1 polymer ?
#
loop_
_entity_poly.entity_id
_entity_poly.type
_entity_poly.pdbx_seq_one_letter_code
_entity_poly.pdbx_strand_id
1 'polypeptide(L)' 'MSQIEFETMIDKGAITVPSEYRGRIHGRVRVIIITDDGDDDIDMIEYLMQHPLNVADATPLTRDEIYDRVK' A
#
# COMPACT_ATOMS: atom_id res chain seq x y z
N MET A 1 12.39 21.37 23.58
CA MET A 1 12.49 20.00 23.01
C MET A 1 12.42 20.13 21.50
N SER A 2 13.30 19.48 20.74
CA SER A 2 13.30 19.56 19.26
C SER A 2 12.88 18.20 18.71
N GLN A 3 11.90 18.20 17.82
CA GLN A 3 11.44 17.04 17.06
C GLN A 3 11.95 17.17 15.62
N ILE A 4 12.46 16.08 15.07
CA ILE A 4 12.87 15.98 13.66
C ILE A 4 12.02 14.87 13.07
N GLU A 5 11.33 15.18 11.98
CA GLU A 5 10.50 14.25 11.22
C GLU A 5 11.06 14.21 9.80
N PHE A 6 11.23 12.99 9.28
CA PHE A 6 11.71 12.76 7.93
C PHE A 6 11.17 11.43 7.42
N GLU A 7 11.06 11.33 6.10
CA GLU A 7 10.70 10.11 5.40
C GLU A 7 11.95 9.51 4.75
N THR A 8 12.11 8.19 4.82
CA THR A 8 13.22 7.51 4.15
C THR A 8 12.87 6.04 3.90
N MET A 9 13.59 5.45 2.95
CA MET A 9 13.46 4.03 2.65
C MET A 9 14.23 3.19 3.67
N ILE A 10 13.68 2.03 3.99
CA ILE A 10 14.39 1.00 4.75
C ILE A 10 15.28 0.24 3.76
N ASP A 11 16.61 0.28 3.95
CA ASP A 11 17.56 -0.53 3.19
C ASP A 11 18.20 -1.58 4.12
N LYS A 12 18.05 -2.86 3.78
CA LYS A 12 18.57 -4.00 4.56
C LYS A 12 18.22 -3.94 6.06
N GLY A 13 16.99 -3.52 6.38
CA GLY A 13 16.51 -3.39 7.75
C GLY A 13 17.08 -2.19 8.52
N ALA A 14 17.75 -1.25 7.85
CA ALA A 14 18.28 -0.03 8.44
C ALA A 14 17.57 1.21 7.88
N ILE A 15 17.22 2.12 8.79
CA ILE A 15 16.79 3.49 8.48
C ILE A 15 18.03 4.38 8.57
N THR A 16 18.37 5.04 7.46
CA THR A 16 19.52 5.96 7.44
C THR A 16 19.03 7.39 7.67
N VAL A 17 19.62 8.08 8.66
CA VAL A 17 19.36 9.50 8.89
C VAL A 17 19.80 10.31 7.65
N PRO A 18 18.89 11.09 7.02
CA PRO A 18 19.23 11.97 5.90
C PRO A 18 20.34 12.95 6.27
N SER A 19 21.21 13.27 5.30
CA SER A 19 22.42 14.07 5.54
C SER A 19 22.16 15.43 6.20
N GLU A 20 21.02 16.05 5.88
CA GLU A 20 20.58 17.34 6.44
C GLU A 20 20.34 17.32 7.96
N TYR A 21 20.06 16.14 8.54
CA TYR A 21 19.79 16.00 9.97
C TYR A 21 20.96 15.47 10.79
N ARG A 22 22.00 14.92 10.13
CA ARG A 22 23.13 14.26 10.83
C ARG A 22 23.84 15.17 11.83
N GLY A 23 24.02 16.45 11.48
CA GLY A 23 24.65 17.44 12.38
C GLY A 23 23.76 17.90 13.54
N ARG A 24 22.50 17.48 13.59
CA ARG A 24 21.53 17.86 14.63
C ARG A 24 21.21 16.70 15.59
N ILE A 25 21.57 15.47 15.21
CA ILE A 25 21.25 14.26 15.97
C ILE A 25 22.51 13.71 16.63
N HIS A 26 22.51 13.66 17.97
CA HIS A 26 23.63 13.14 18.76
C HIS A 26 23.13 12.37 19.99
N GLY A 27 23.89 11.36 20.40
CA GLY A 27 23.59 10.60 21.63
C GLY A 27 22.42 9.63 21.49
N ARG A 28 21.74 9.36 22.61
CA ARG A 28 20.59 8.45 22.66
C ARG A 28 19.36 9.14 22.09
N VAL A 29 18.71 8.50 21.11
CA VAL A 29 17.48 8.98 20.48
C VAL A 29 16.30 8.06 20.77
N ARG A 30 15.10 8.62 20.79
CA ARG A 30 13.83 7.88 20.73
C ARG A 30 13.29 7.99 19.31
N VAL A 31 13.02 6.87 18.67
CA VAL A 31 12.50 6.81 17.29
C VAL A 31 11.02 6.42 17.34
N ILE A 32 10.21 7.09 16.52
CA ILE A 32 8.82 6.72 16.25
C ILE A 32 8.77 6.38 14.76
N ILE A 33 8.36 5.16 14.43
CA ILE A 33 8.22 4.69 13.04
C ILE A 33 6.72 4.65 12.77
N ILE A 34 6.31 5.37 11.73
CA ILE A 34 4.97 5.30 11.16
C ILE A 34 5.17 4.66 9.80
N THR A 35 4.67 3.44 9.63
CA THR A 35 4.57 2.82 8.32
C THR A 35 3.25 3.27 7.72
N ASP A 36 3.22 3.53 6.42
CA ASP A 36 1.95 3.37 5.72
C ASP A 36 1.62 1.88 5.88
N ASP A 37 0.45 1.57 6.42
CA ASP A 37 -0.11 0.25 6.23
C ASP A 37 -0.36 0.20 4.72
N GLY A 38 0.67 -0.13 3.95
CA GLY A 38 0.53 -0.34 2.53
C GLY A 38 -0.66 -1.25 2.42
N ASP A 39 -1.71 -0.79 1.74
CA ASP A 39 -2.87 -1.61 1.46
C ASP A 39 -2.27 -2.96 1.09
N ASP A 40 -2.45 -3.98 1.94
CA ASP A 40 -2.06 -5.34 1.58
C ASP A 40 -2.60 -5.44 0.17
N ASP A 41 -1.75 -5.63 -0.85
CA ASP A 41 -2.20 -5.67 -2.25
C ASP A 41 -3.20 -6.84 -2.28
N ILE A 42 -4.48 -6.53 -2.02
CA ILE A 42 -5.49 -7.54 -1.81
C ILE A 42 -5.60 -8.10 -3.20
N ASP A 43 -5.19 -9.34 -3.38
CA ASP A 43 -5.44 -10.04 -4.62
C ASP A 43 -6.96 -10.05 -4.80
N MET A 44 -7.43 -9.14 -5.65
CA MET A 44 -8.84 -8.89 -5.84
C MET A 44 -9.53 -10.15 -6.38
N ILE A 45 -8.79 -11.02 -7.09
CA ILE A 45 -9.30 -12.31 -7.54
C ILE A 45 -9.50 -13.23 -6.32
N GLU A 46 -8.50 -13.35 -5.45
CA GLU A 46 -8.60 -14.15 -4.22
C GLU A 46 -9.73 -13.66 -3.31
N TYR A 47 -9.81 -12.34 -3.11
CA TYR A 47 -10.87 -11.72 -2.31
C TYR A 47 -12.26 -12.03 -2.87
N LEU A 48 -12.48 -11.87 -4.19
CA LEU A 48 -13.78 -12.13 -4.80
C LEU A 48 -14.15 -13.62 -4.85
N MET A 49 -13.17 -14.51 -4.85
CA MET A 49 -13.42 -15.95 -4.67
C MET A 49 -13.96 -16.27 -3.28
N GLN A 50 -13.46 -15.60 -2.24
CA GLN A 50 -13.91 -15.79 -0.86
C GLN A 50 -15.16 -14.97 -0.53
N HIS A 51 -15.33 -13.82 -1.18
CA HIS A 51 -16.40 -12.85 -1.00
C HIS A 51 -17.08 -12.50 -2.33
N PRO A 52 -17.87 -13.43 -2.90
CA PRO A 52 -18.53 -13.20 -4.18
C PRO A 52 -19.51 -12.03 -4.10
N LEU A 53 -19.50 -11.17 -5.12
CA LEU A 53 -20.46 -10.08 -5.26
C LEU A 53 -21.84 -10.64 -5.61
N ASN A 54 -22.74 -10.65 -4.64
CA ASN A 54 -24.13 -11.04 -4.83
C ASN A 54 -24.95 -9.84 -5.31
N VAL A 55 -24.99 -9.63 -6.63
CA VAL A 55 -25.79 -8.57 -7.24
C VAL A 55 -27.10 -9.18 -7.72
N ALA A 56 -28.22 -8.78 -7.08
CA ALA A 56 -29.53 -9.38 -7.33
C ALA A 56 -29.99 -9.26 -8.79
N ASP A 57 -29.58 -8.19 -9.48
CA ASP A 57 -30.03 -7.85 -10.84
C ASP A 57 -28.90 -7.98 -11.89
N ALA A 58 -27.82 -8.70 -11.57
CA ALA A 58 -26.81 -9.00 -12.57
C ALA A 58 -27.39 -9.93 -13.63
N THR A 59 -27.64 -9.40 -14.83
CA THR A 59 -27.95 -10.20 -16.01
C THR A 59 -26.64 -10.43 -16.77
N PRO A 60 -26.07 -11.66 -16.75
CA PRO A 60 -24.87 -11.94 -17.52
C PRO A 60 -25.15 -11.71 -19.00
N LEU A 61 -24.20 -11.08 -19.67
CA LEU A 61 -24.25 -10.96 -21.11
C LEU A 61 -24.21 -12.34 -21.75
N THR A 62 -25.01 -12.51 -22.79
CA THR A 62 -24.92 -13.69 -23.65
C THR A 62 -23.58 -13.70 -24.37
N ARG A 63 -23.18 -14.91 -24.80
CA ARG A 63 -21.88 -15.11 -25.47
C ARG A 63 -21.75 -14.25 -26.73
N ASP A 64 -22.83 -14.06 -27.48
CA ASP A 64 -22.83 -13.26 -28.70
C ASP A 64 -22.64 -11.76 -28.39
N GLU A 65 -23.30 -11.24 -27.35
CA GLU A 65 -23.15 -9.85 -26.88
C GLU A 65 -21.74 -9.51 -26.37
N ILE A 66 -20.97 -10.52 -25.96
CA ILE A 66 -19.57 -10.34 -25.57
C ILE A 66 -18.69 -10.16 -26.82
N TYR A 67 -18.86 -11.00 -27.84
CA TYR A 67 -18.05 -10.94 -29.05
C TYR A 67 -18.33 -9.72 -29.92
N ASP A 68 -19.55 -9.19 -29.90
CA ASP A 68 -19.91 -7.97 -30.63
C ASP A 68 -19.28 -6.70 -30.05
N ARG A 69 -18.81 -6.71 -28.79
CA ARG A 69 -18.11 -5.56 -28.18
C ARG A 69 -16.62 -5.46 -28.52
N VAL A 70 -16.03 -6.52 -29.08
CA VAL A 70 -14.59 -6.59 -29.39
C VAL A 70 -14.32 -6.28 -30.86
N LYS A 71 -15.35 -6.06 -31.67
CA LYS A 71 -15.26 -5.55 -33.05
C LYS A 71 -15.26 -4.03 -33.09
#